data_AF-A0A377RX67-F1
#
_entry.id   AF-A0A377RX67-F1
#
_cell.length_a   1.000
_cell.length_b   1.000
_cell.length_c   1.000
_cell.angle_alpha   90.00
_cell.angle_beta   90.00
_cell.angle_gamma   90.00
#
_symmetry.space_group_name_H-M   'P 1'
#
loop_
_entity.id
_entity.type
_entity.pdbx_description
1 polymer ?
#
loop_
_entity_poly.entity_id
_entity_poly.type
_entity_poly.pdbx_seq_one_letter_code
_entity_poly.pdbx_strand_id
1 'polypeptide(L)'
;MFKTSFDTSDQKFQSYYKDLSQKMKDREIDLLLVINMFLTGFDATRLNTLWVDKNLKYHGLIQVFSRANRILDSVKTHGNIVCFRDLEQDLNDALMLFGNKDAQSIALLRKYEDYLKGYTDNNKEYEGYEGLIGRLLTEFPLKEPIVSESQKKDFIKLFGKILKLENILNSFENFNKDDYINHRDFQDYQSKYLDFYDAMRSEKGRDKEEINDDLTFEIELIKQVEVNIDYILNLIEKFAKEHGVEIQGIKTKIEPIINSSIELRNKKDLIMDFIDKYNKDQEVHAHFQDYIHQKREEEFQNIIEENRLNEEKAYSFMQHAFRGGEINFSGTKFPEIIEEKPSRFDKNSRYQEVKEKVAASLSRFFHRFCDLTSAIFKKNGVKKDEVNEK
;
A
#
# COMPACT_ATOMS: atom_id res chain seq x y z
N MET A 1 -13.80 -18.20 -15.00
CA MET A 1 -12.68 -17.54 -14.30
C MET A 1 -11.34 -17.86 -14.98
N PHE A 2 -10.82 -19.10 -14.95
CA PHE A 2 -9.47 -19.40 -15.47
C PHE A 2 -9.40 -20.05 -16.87
N LYS A 3 -10.54 -20.27 -17.56
CA LYS A 3 -10.60 -20.84 -18.92
C LYS A 3 -9.84 -22.18 -19.10
N THR A 4 -9.81 -23.03 -18.08
CA THR A 4 -9.18 -24.36 -18.11
C THR A 4 -10.23 -25.49 -18.19
N SER A 5 -9.81 -26.70 -18.59
CA SER A 5 -10.69 -27.87 -18.78
C SER A 5 -10.15 -29.11 -18.06
N PHE A 6 -10.00 -29.01 -16.74
CA PHE A 6 -9.61 -30.14 -15.88
C PHE A 6 -10.80 -31.05 -15.55
N ASP A 7 -10.53 -32.32 -15.30
CA ASP A 7 -11.52 -33.29 -14.81
C ASP A 7 -10.94 -34.14 -13.67
N THR A 8 -11.73 -35.06 -13.14
CA THR A 8 -11.38 -35.90 -11.98
C THR A 8 -10.57 -37.14 -12.34
N SER A 9 -10.13 -37.30 -13.58
CA SER A 9 -9.20 -38.38 -13.95
C SER A 9 -7.81 -38.13 -13.38
N ASP A 10 -7.05 -39.18 -13.10
CA ASP A 10 -5.73 -39.07 -12.49
C ASP A 10 -4.77 -38.17 -13.31
N GLN A 11 -4.80 -38.27 -14.64
CA GLN A 11 -3.94 -37.46 -15.52
C GLN A 11 -4.31 -35.97 -15.48
N LYS A 12 -5.60 -35.63 -15.50
CA LYS A 12 -6.02 -34.23 -15.47
C LYS A 12 -5.98 -33.64 -14.08
N PHE A 13 -6.15 -34.45 -13.03
CA PHE A 13 -5.94 -34.02 -11.66
C PHE A 13 -4.48 -33.61 -11.42
N GLN A 14 -3.50 -34.37 -11.95
CA GLN A 14 -2.09 -33.98 -11.91
C GLN A 14 -1.83 -32.67 -12.67
N SER A 15 -2.51 -32.47 -13.79
CA SER A 15 -2.41 -31.22 -14.57
C SER A 15 -3.01 -30.04 -13.82
N TYR A 16 -4.15 -30.24 -13.16
CA TYR A 16 -4.78 -29.26 -12.26
C TYR A 16 -3.85 -28.89 -11.10
N TYR A 17 -3.24 -29.89 -10.44
CA TYR A 17 -2.32 -29.65 -9.33
C TYR A 17 -1.13 -28.78 -9.74
N LYS A 18 -0.55 -29.03 -10.92
CA LYS A 18 0.55 -28.21 -11.47
C LYS A 18 0.11 -26.79 -11.80
N ASP A 19 -1.04 -26.63 -12.45
CA ASP A 19 -1.60 -25.32 -12.79
C ASP A 19 -1.91 -24.51 -11.52
N LEU A 20 -2.53 -25.14 -10.53
CA LEU A 20 -2.84 -24.53 -9.24
C LEU A 20 -1.58 -24.06 -8.50
N SER A 21 -0.53 -24.89 -8.49
CA SER A 21 0.77 -24.55 -7.92
C SER A 21 1.38 -23.31 -8.58
N GLN A 22 1.30 -23.22 -9.91
CA GLN A 22 1.85 -22.10 -10.67
C GLN A 22 1.04 -20.81 -10.41
N LYS A 23 -0.29 -20.90 -10.45
CA LYS A 23 -1.19 -19.77 -10.18
C LYS A 23 -1.01 -19.17 -8.78
N MET A 24 -0.76 -20.01 -7.77
CA MET A 24 -0.41 -19.54 -6.42
C MET A 24 0.93 -18.77 -6.41
N LYS A 25 1.94 -19.24 -7.15
CA LYS A 25 3.24 -18.53 -7.23
C LYS A 25 3.12 -17.20 -7.98
N ASP A 26 2.27 -17.16 -8.99
CA ASP A 26 2.05 -15.99 -9.85
C ASP A 26 1.05 -14.99 -9.26
N ARG A 27 0.50 -15.25 -8.06
CA ARG A 27 -0.51 -14.43 -7.37
C ARG A 27 -1.81 -14.28 -8.16
N GLU A 28 -2.20 -15.30 -8.89
CA GLU A 28 -3.54 -15.37 -9.50
C GLU A 28 -4.59 -15.92 -8.54
N ILE A 29 -4.16 -16.50 -7.42
CA ILE A 29 -5.00 -17.04 -6.35
C ILE A 29 -4.48 -16.49 -5.01
N ASP A 30 -5.39 -15.85 -4.27
CA ASP A 30 -5.05 -15.18 -3.01
C ASP A 30 -5.14 -16.12 -1.80
N LEU A 31 -6.06 -17.09 -1.82
CA LEU A 31 -6.28 -18.05 -0.74
C LEU A 31 -6.44 -19.47 -1.28
N LEU A 32 -5.68 -20.41 -0.70
CA LEU A 32 -5.76 -21.83 -1.03
C LEU A 32 -6.13 -22.64 0.22
N LEU A 33 -7.25 -23.35 0.13
CA LEU A 33 -7.67 -24.29 1.17
C LEU A 33 -7.01 -25.66 0.93
N VAL A 34 -6.31 -26.18 1.93
CA VAL A 34 -5.56 -27.44 1.83
C VAL A 34 -5.82 -28.35 3.03
N ILE A 35 -5.80 -29.67 2.80
CA ILE A 35 -5.82 -30.66 3.88
C ILE A 35 -4.40 -31.14 4.20
N ASN A 36 -3.72 -31.74 3.21
CA ASN A 36 -2.35 -32.27 3.32
C ASN A 36 -1.47 -31.89 2.11
N MET A 37 -2.09 -31.57 0.97
CA MET A 37 -1.36 -31.13 -0.22
C MET A 37 -0.70 -29.78 0.02
N PHE A 38 0.44 -29.53 -0.64
CA PHE A 38 1.23 -28.30 -0.50
C PHE A 38 1.86 -28.06 0.88
N LEU A 39 1.65 -28.94 1.87
CA LEU A 39 2.34 -28.88 3.16
C LEU A 39 3.81 -29.34 3.07
N THR A 40 4.11 -30.19 2.09
CA THR A 40 5.47 -30.66 1.77
C THR A 40 5.78 -30.43 0.29
N GLY A 41 7.02 -30.06 -0.02
CA GLY A 41 7.51 -29.90 -1.40
C GLY A 41 7.01 -28.67 -2.18
N PHE A 42 5.98 -27.96 -1.70
CA PHE A 42 5.54 -26.70 -2.30
C PHE A 42 6.36 -25.51 -1.79
N ASP A 43 6.79 -24.66 -2.70
CA ASP A 43 7.64 -23.51 -2.39
C ASP A 43 7.19 -22.27 -3.15
N ALA A 44 6.79 -21.25 -2.41
CA ALA A 44 6.38 -19.96 -2.93
C ALA A 44 6.99 -18.88 -2.02
N THR A 45 8.03 -18.19 -2.51
CA THR A 45 8.74 -17.15 -1.74
C THR A 45 7.82 -16.01 -1.29
N ARG A 46 6.77 -15.75 -2.08
CA ARG A 46 5.77 -14.70 -1.85
C ARG A 46 4.66 -15.08 -0.84
N LEU A 47 4.56 -16.34 -0.42
CA LEU A 47 3.59 -16.77 0.58
C LEU A 47 4.10 -16.35 1.97
N ASN A 48 3.39 -15.44 2.63
CA ASN A 48 3.76 -14.91 3.95
C ASN A 48 2.84 -15.40 5.08
N THR A 49 1.59 -15.72 4.81
CA THR A 49 0.59 -16.04 5.84
C THR A 49 0.07 -17.46 5.69
N LEU A 50 -0.02 -18.17 6.82
CA LEU A 50 -0.65 -19.47 6.93
C LEU A 50 -1.71 -19.47 8.03
N TRP A 51 -2.94 -19.80 7.66
CA TRP A 51 -4.04 -20.05 8.59
C TRP A 51 -4.14 -21.53 8.91
N VAL A 52 -4.09 -21.90 10.19
CA VAL A 52 -3.98 -23.28 10.65
C VAL A 52 -5.15 -23.65 11.56
N ASP A 53 -6.04 -24.49 11.04
CA ASP A 53 -7.05 -25.22 11.83
C ASP A 53 -6.78 -26.73 11.74
N LYS A 54 -5.58 -27.15 12.16
CA LYS A 54 -5.14 -28.56 12.12
C LYS A 54 -4.22 -28.85 13.29
N ASN A 55 -4.40 -30.03 13.90
CA ASN A 55 -3.47 -30.54 14.92
C ASN A 55 -2.15 -30.97 14.25
N LEU A 56 -1.21 -30.04 14.12
CA LEU A 56 0.14 -30.29 13.63
C LEU A 56 1.03 -30.72 14.80
N LYS A 57 1.96 -31.65 14.57
CA LYS A 57 2.88 -32.14 15.61
C LYS A 57 4.31 -32.26 15.12
N TYR A 58 5.26 -32.00 16.01
CA TYR A 58 6.69 -32.25 15.82
C TYR A 58 7.23 -31.70 14.48
N HIS A 59 7.93 -32.55 13.71
CA HIS A 59 8.53 -32.17 12.42
C HIS A 59 7.51 -31.65 11.40
N GLY A 60 6.27 -32.15 11.43
CA GLY A 60 5.21 -31.69 10.53
C GLY A 60 4.81 -30.23 10.82
N LEU A 61 4.85 -29.82 12.09
CA LEU A 61 4.58 -28.44 12.50
C LEU A 61 5.66 -27.49 11.96
N ILE A 62 6.94 -27.80 12.20
CA ILE A 62 8.07 -26.98 11.71
C ILE A 62 8.11 -26.92 10.17
N GLN A 63 7.87 -28.04 9.49
CA GLN A 63 7.85 -28.10 8.02
C GLN A 63 6.74 -27.24 7.40
N VAL A 64 5.59 -27.17 8.07
CA VAL A 64 4.45 -26.37 7.63
C VAL A 64 4.68 -24.90 7.94
N PHE A 65 5.13 -24.56 9.15
CA PHE A 65 5.37 -23.16 9.54
C PHE A 65 6.52 -22.53 8.72
N SER A 66 7.56 -23.30 8.41
CA SER A 66 8.67 -22.82 7.56
C SER A 66 8.25 -22.46 6.12
N ARG A 67 7.05 -22.84 5.65
CA ARG A 67 6.54 -22.45 4.33
C ARG A 67 6.28 -20.95 4.23
N ALA A 68 5.81 -20.35 5.32
CA ALA A 68 5.57 -18.92 5.39
C ALA A 68 6.88 -18.12 5.49
N ASN A 69 7.98 -18.73 5.94
CA ASN A 69 9.23 -18.04 6.28
C ASN A 69 10.30 -18.05 5.17
N ARG A 70 9.91 -18.23 3.90
CA ARG A 70 10.84 -18.13 2.77
C ARG A 70 11.28 -16.69 2.54
N ILE A 71 12.58 -16.44 2.50
CA ILE A 71 13.16 -15.12 2.23
C ILE A 71 12.73 -14.66 0.82
N LEU A 72 12.24 -13.42 0.73
CA LEU A 72 11.88 -12.78 -0.54
C LEU A 72 12.70 -11.50 -0.74
N ASP A 73 12.51 -10.55 0.16
CA ASP A 73 13.08 -9.21 0.16
C ASP A 73 13.19 -8.71 1.61
N SER A 74 13.70 -7.50 1.82
CA SER A 74 13.85 -6.91 3.16
C SER A 74 12.50 -6.58 3.83
N VAL A 75 11.39 -6.65 3.09
CA VAL A 75 10.06 -6.33 3.61
C VAL A 75 9.39 -7.57 4.19
N LYS A 76 9.57 -8.73 3.57
CA LYS A 76 9.17 -10.00 4.18
C LYS A 76 10.19 -10.43 5.24
N THR A 77 10.09 -9.84 6.42
CA THR A 77 10.97 -10.12 7.56
C THR A 77 10.64 -11.42 8.28
N HIS A 78 9.39 -11.87 8.21
CA HIS A 78 8.89 -13.04 8.91
C HIS A 78 7.72 -13.70 8.16
N GLY A 79 7.29 -14.86 8.64
CA GLY A 79 6.06 -15.52 8.21
C GLY A 79 4.99 -15.44 9.29
N ASN A 80 3.78 -15.04 8.90
CA ASN A 80 2.63 -14.96 9.78
C ASN A 80 1.96 -16.33 9.90
N ILE A 81 1.86 -16.86 11.12
CA ILE A 81 1.13 -18.10 11.40
C ILE A 81 -0.05 -17.77 12.30
N VAL A 82 -1.26 -17.96 11.78
CA VAL A 82 -2.51 -17.72 12.52
C VAL A 82 -3.14 -19.06 12.86
N CYS A 83 -3.08 -19.45 14.13
CA CYS A 83 -3.60 -20.72 14.61
C CYS A 83 -5.00 -20.55 15.21
N PHE A 84 -5.95 -21.39 14.78
CA PHE A 84 -7.30 -21.48 15.38
C PHE A 84 -7.39 -22.55 16.47
N ARG A 85 -6.27 -23.21 16.76
CA ARG A 85 -6.11 -24.18 17.84
C ARG A 85 -4.91 -23.77 18.67
N ASP A 86 -4.94 -24.15 19.95
CA ASP A 86 -3.76 -24.02 20.80
C ASP A 86 -2.68 -25.01 20.35
N LEU A 87 -1.64 -24.47 19.72
CA LEU A 87 -0.47 -25.20 19.22
C LEU A 87 0.83 -24.69 19.86
N GLU A 88 0.73 -23.84 20.90
CA GLU A 88 1.90 -23.19 21.50
C GLU A 88 2.82 -24.23 22.14
N GLN A 89 2.25 -25.14 22.93
CA GLN A 89 3.02 -26.22 23.56
C GLN A 89 3.63 -27.17 22.52
N ASP A 90 2.86 -27.58 21.52
CA ASP A 90 3.34 -28.45 20.44
C ASP A 90 4.48 -27.80 19.63
N LEU A 91 4.43 -26.48 19.43
CA LEU A 91 5.48 -25.70 18.78
C LEU A 91 6.74 -25.61 19.66
N ASN A 92 6.58 -25.32 20.94
CA ASN A 92 7.68 -25.26 21.90
C ASN A 92 8.41 -26.60 22.01
N ASP A 93 7.64 -27.69 22.10
CA ASP A 93 8.17 -29.06 22.14
C ASP A 93 8.92 -29.39 20.83
N ALA A 94 8.36 -29.01 19.68
CA ALA A 94 9.03 -29.18 18.40
C ALA A 94 10.35 -28.38 18.32
N LEU A 95 10.36 -27.11 18.74
CA LEU A 95 11.56 -26.27 18.74
C LEU A 95 12.65 -26.81 19.69
N MET A 96 12.28 -27.32 20.87
CA MET A 96 13.22 -27.97 21.80
C MET A 96 13.82 -29.25 21.23
N LEU A 97 13.07 -30.02 20.44
CA LEU A 97 13.56 -31.25 19.81
C LEU A 97 14.54 -30.99 18.66
N PHE A 98 14.43 -29.85 17.98
CA PHE A 98 15.21 -29.53 16.79
C PHE A 98 16.22 -28.38 16.97
N GLY A 99 16.28 -27.74 18.14
CA GLY A 99 17.18 -26.63 18.46
C GLY A 99 17.75 -26.67 19.88
N ASN A 100 18.67 -25.75 20.19
CA ASN A 100 19.11 -25.51 21.57
C ASN A 100 18.06 -24.69 22.34
N LYS A 101 18.15 -24.58 23.67
CA LYS A 101 17.19 -23.77 24.47
C LYS A 101 17.07 -22.31 23.99
N ASP A 102 18.13 -21.76 23.42
CA ASP A 102 18.16 -20.40 22.85
C ASP A 102 17.52 -20.32 21.45
N ALA A 103 17.16 -21.43 20.83
CA ALA A 103 16.56 -21.45 19.49
C ALA A 103 15.13 -20.91 19.47
N GLN A 104 14.42 -20.93 20.60
CA GLN A 104 13.04 -20.44 20.71
C GLN A 104 12.96 -18.91 20.48
N SER A 105 13.85 -18.14 21.10
CA SER A 105 13.91 -16.69 20.94
C SER A 105 14.45 -16.24 19.58
N ILE A 106 15.09 -17.14 18.84
CA ILE A 106 15.59 -16.91 17.48
C ILE A 106 14.52 -17.27 16.43
N ALA A 107 13.68 -18.27 16.71
CA ALA A 107 12.69 -18.79 15.76
C ALA A 107 11.33 -18.08 15.83
N LEU A 108 10.99 -17.46 16.95
CA LEU A 108 9.72 -16.76 17.17
C LEU A 108 9.96 -15.26 17.31
N LEU A 109 9.02 -14.47 16.79
CA LEU A 109 8.99 -13.04 17.07
C LEU A 109 8.78 -12.81 18.56
N ARG A 110 9.33 -11.70 19.05
CA ARG A 110 9.11 -11.24 20.42
C ARG A 110 7.70 -10.69 20.60
N LYS A 111 7.36 -10.35 21.83
CA LYS A 111 6.06 -9.75 22.14
C LYS A 111 5.97 -8.35 21.53
N TYR A 112 4.74 -7.92 21.25
CA TYR A 112 4.44 -6.59 20.74
C TYR A 112 5.14 -5.48 21.56
N GLU A 113 5.05 -5.58 22.89
CA GLU A 113 5.64 -4.64 23.84
C GLU A 113 7.15 -4.55 23.75
N ASP A 114 7.83 -5.66 23.43
CA ASP A 114 9.29 -5.68 23.29
C ASP A 114 9.72 -4.86 22.06
N TYR A 115 8.97 -4.93 20.96
CA TYR A 115 9.24 -4.13 19.75
C TYR A 115 8.82 -2.66 19.94
N LEU A 116 7.76 -2.41 20.70
CA LEU A 116 7.26 -1.06 20.92
C LEU A 116 8.11 -0.27 21.91
N LYS A 117 8.42 -0.86 23.07
CA LYS A 117 9.09 -0.18 24.21
C LYS A 117 10.57 -0.52 24.33
N GLY A 118 11.01 -1.59 23.68
CA GLY A 118 12.37 -2.09 23.79
C GLY A 118 12.49 -3.23 24.80
N TYR A 119 13.63 -3.91 24.76
CA TYR A 119 13.90 -5.06 25.62
C TYR A 119 15.41 -5.21 25.87
N THR A 120 15.75 -5.99 26.90
CA THR A 120 17.14 -6.37 27.18
C THR A 120 17.31 -7.85 26.90
N ASP A 121 18.33 -8.20 26.12
CA ASP A 121 18.70 -9.59 25.87
C ASP A 121 20.22 -9.74 25.95
N ASN A 122 20.71 -10.75 26.69
CA ASN A 122 22.14 -11.01 26.89
C ASN A 122 22.98 -9.76 27.24
N ASN A 123 22.49 -8.94 28.19
CA ASN A 123 23.09 -7.66 28.62
C ASN A 123 23.20 -6.58 27.53
N LYS A 124 22.48 -6.73 26.41
CA LYS A 124 22.35 -5.72 25.37
C LYS A 124 20.94 -5.14 25.39
N GLU A 125 20.86 -3.82 25.44
CA GLU A 125 19.60 -3.10 25.33
C GLU A 125 19.25 -2.87 23.86
N TYR A 126 17.99 -3.16 23.54
CA TYR A 126 17.39 -2.93 22.24
C TYR A 126 16.31 -1.86 22.42
N GLU A 127 16.54 -0.73 21.79
CA GLU A 127 15.61 0.40 21.81
C GLU A 127 14.34 0.07 21.02
N GLY A 128 13.17 0.36 21.60
CA GLY A 128 11.87 0.16 20.97
C GLY A 128 11.47 1.29 20.03
N TYR A 129 10.41 1.06 19.27
CA TYR A 129 9.86 2.04 18.33
C TYR A 129 9.55 3.40 18.97
N GLU A 130 8.94 3.41 20.16
CA GLU A 130 8.60 4.65 20.89
C GLU A 130 9.86 5.48 21.20
N GLY A 131 10.92 4.83 21.68
CA GLY A 131 12.20 5.49 21.96
C GLY A 131 12.86 6.06 20.71
N LEU A 132 12.86 5.29 19.61
CA LEU A 132 13.44 5.74 18.35
C LEU A 132 12.68 6.92 17.74
N ILE A 133 11.34 6.93 17.82
CA ILE A 133 10.52 8.08 17.38
C ILE A 133 10.82 9.30 18.25
N GLY A 134 10.91 9.15 19.57
CA GLY A 134 11.27 10.23 20.48
C GLY A 134 12.64 10.85 20.14
N ARG A 135 13.62 10.00 19.82
CA ARG A 135 14.94 10.43 19.33
C ARG A 135 14.88 11.11 17.97
N LEU A 136 14.11 10.58 17.02
CA LEU A 136 13.93 11.17 15.69
C LEU A 136 13.45 12.62 15.79
N LEU A 137 12.41 12.85 16.60
CA LEU A 137 11.81 14.16 16.80
C LEU A 137 12.72 15.13 17.56
N THR A 138 13.55 14.62 18.48
CA THR A 138 14.44 15.44 19.32
C THR A 138 15.77 15.76 18.63
N GLU A 139 16.42 14.77 18.01
CA GLU A 139 17.74 14.91 17.38
C GLU A 139 17.64 15.48 15.96
N PHE A 140 16.49 15.30 15.28
CA PHE A 140 16.29 15.71 13.90
C PHE A 140 14.97 16.47 13.70
N PRO A 141 14.74 17.61 14.38
CA PRO A 141 13.50 18.38 14.22
C PRO A 141 13.31 18.85 12.76
N LEU A 142 12.10 18.71 12.21
CA LEU A 142 11.85 18.95 10.77
C LEU A 142 12.22 20.35 10.28
N LYS A 143 12.12 21.36 11.16
CA LYS A 143 12.42 22.77 10.87
C LYS A 143 13.91 23.06 10.72
N GLU A 144 14.78 22.15 11.16
CA GLU A 144 16.22 22.32 11.09
C GLU A 144 16.82 21.50 9.94
N PRO A 145 17.76 22.08 9.17
CA PRO A 145 18.42 21.37 8.10
C PRO A 145 19.46 20.38 8.65
N ILE A 146 19.49 19.18 8.08
CA ILE A 146 20.52 18.18 8.35
C ILE A 146 21.66 18.42 7.35
N VAL A 147 22.74 19.08 7.81
CA VAL A 147 23.78 19.59 6.91
C VAL A 147 25.02 18.69 6.89
N SER A 148 25.51 18.27 8.06
CA SER A 148 26.78 17.53 8.13
C SER A 148 26.64 16.06 7.70
N GLU A 149 27.70 15.50 7.10
CA GLU A 149 27.74 14.09 6.70
C GLU A 149 27.55 13.12 7.87
N SER A 150 28.02 13.48 9.08
CA SER A 150 27.77 12.67 10.28
C SER A 150 26.28 12.63 10.61
N GLN A 151 25.62 13.80 10.67
CA GLN A 151 24.19 13.88 11.00
C GLN A 151 23.33 13.15 9.95
N LYS A 152 23.69 13.23 8.65
CA LYS A 152 23.01 12.46 7.60
C LYS A 152 23.12 10.95 7.86
N LYS A 153 24.32 10.44 8.16
CA LYS A 153 24.54 9.02 8.48
C LYS A 153 23.75 8.58 9.71
N ASP A 154 23.75 9.39 10.76
CA ASP A 154 23.04 9.10 12.01
C ASP A 154 21.54 9.07 11.78
N PHE A 155 21.00 10.04 11.03
CA PHE A 155 19.61 10.07 10.59
C PHE A 155 19.25 8.81 9.79
N ILE A 156 20.06 8.43 8.80
CA ILE A 156 19.80 7.26 7.95
C ILE A 156 19.80 5.97 8.77
N LYS A 157 20.74 5.82 9.71
CA LYS A 157 20.78 4.66 10.62
C LYS A 157 19.58 4.62 11.56
N LEU A 158 19.16 5.77 12.09
CA LEU A 158 18.01 5.88 12.98
C LEU A 158 16.70 5.57 12.23
N PHE A 159 16.46 6.27 11.12
CA PHE A 159 15.23 6.12 10.34
C PHE A 159 15.10 4.72 9.73
N GLY A 160 16.20 4.11 9.29
CA GLY A 160 16.21 2.72 8.84
C GLY A 160 15.80 1.72 9.94
N LYS A 161 16.17 1.95 11.20
CA LYS A 161 15.69 1.12 12.33
C LYS A 161 14.18 1.31 12.58
N ILE A 162 13.71 2.55 12.48
CA ILE A 162 12.28 2.89 12.62
C ILE A 162 11.46 2.15 11.57
N LEU A 163 11.85 2.21 10.30
CA LEU A 163 11.17 1.50 9.20
C LEU A 163 11.12 -0.02 9.44
N LYS A 164 12.20 -0.63 9.94
CA LYS A 164 12.23 -2.07 10.25
C LYS A 164 11.27 -2.43 11.37
N LEU A 165 11.25 -1.66 12.45
CA LEU A 165 10.36 -1.92 13.57
C LEU A 165 8.91 -1.64 13.21
N GLU A 166 8.63 -0.60 12.43
CA GLU A 166 7.29 -0.33 11.88
C GLU A 166 6.79 -1.50 11.05
N ASN A 167 7.61 -2.02 10.14
CA ASN A 167 7.24 -3.18 9.31
C ASN A 167 6.89 -4.41 10.15
N ILE A 168 7.60 -4.64 11.25
CA ILE A 168 7.28 -5.71 12.21
C ILE A 168 5.98 -5.38 12.96
N LEU A 169 5.85 -4.16 13.48
CA LEU A 169 4.71 -3.72 14.29
C LEU A 169 3.39 -3.70 13.50
N ASN A 170 3.43 -3.40 12.21
CA ASN A 170 2.29 -3.47 11.29
C ASN A 170 1.68 -4.88 11.16
N SER A 171 2.38 -5.93 11.61
CA SER A 171 1.80 -7.28 11.67
C SER A 171 0.95 -7.55 12.92
N PHE A 172 0.96 -6.64 13.91
CA PHE A 172 0.17 -6.75 15.13
C PHE A 172 -1.10 -5.90 15.04
N GLU A 173 -2.25 -6.47 15.39
CA GLU A 173 -3.57 -5.81 15.30
C GLU A 173 -3.68 -4.51 16.12
N ASN A 174 -2.92 -4.41 17.21
CA ASN A 174 -2.99 -3.27 18.14
C ASN A 174 -2.06 -2.11 17.76
N PHE A 175 -1.28 -2.21 16.68
CA PHE A 175 -0.37 -1.15 16.30
C PHE A 175 -1.06 -0.07 15.46
N ASN A 176 -0.94 1.17 15.91
CA ASN A 176 -1.29 2.34 15.11
C ASN A 176 -0.13 3.35 15.14
N LYS A 177 0.45 3.64 13.97
CA LYS A 177 1.59 4.56 13.84
C LYS A 177 1.24 5.99 14.26
N ASP A 178 0.00 6.40 14.03
CA ASP A 178 -0.45 7.78 14.24
C ASP A 178 -0.48 8.17 15.73
N ASP A 179 -0.39 7.19 16.63
CA ASP A 179 -0.29 7.41 18.08
C ASP A 179 1.10 7.98 18.48
N TYR A 180 2.12 7.82 17.64
CA TYR A 180 3.53 8.15 17.96
C TYR A 180 4.09 9.29 17.12
N ILE A 181 3.68 9.36 15.85
CA ILE A 181 4.08 10.40 14.93
C ILE A 181 2.94 10.69 13.98
N ASN A 182 2.66 11.98 13.74
CA ASN A 182 1.61 12.31 12.79
C ASN A 182 2.04 11.96 11.36
N HIS A 183 1.06 11.61 10.55
CA HIS A 183 1.25 11.17 9.17
C HIS A 183 2.15 12.11 8.35
N ARG A 184 1.93 13.43 8.46
CA ARG A 184 2.66 14.43 7.68
C ARG A 184 4.13 14.49 8.05
N ASP A 185 4.44 14.53 9.35
CA ASP A 185 5.82 14.58 9.82
C ASP A 185 6.58 13.31 9.41
N PHE A 186 5.93 12.14 9.51
CA PHE A 186 6.52 10.89 9.07
C PHE A 186 6.83 10.89 7.56
N GLN A 187 5.90 11.39 6.73
CA GLN A 187 6.12 11.57 5.29
C GLN A 187 7.27 12.54 4.98
N ASP A 188 7.39 13.63 5.74
CA ASP A 188 8.49 14.59 5.58
C ASP A 188 9.84 13.92 5.91
N TYR A 189 9.91 13.07 6.93
CA TYR A 189 11.09 12.27 7.22
C TYR A 189 11.40 11.22 6.14
N GLN A 190 10.38 10.52 5.64
CA GLN A 190 10.54 9.59 4.51
C GLN A 190 11.11 10.31 3.28
N SER A 191 10.59 11.51 2.99
CA SER A 191 11.07 12.34 1.87
C SER A 191 12.54 12.72 2.05
N LYS A 192 12.94 13.20 3.25
CA LYS A 192 14.35 13.50 3.57
C LYS A 192 15.25 12.26 3.43
N TYR A 193 14.79 11.08 3.84
CA TYR A 193 15.54 9.84 3.73
C TYR A 193 15.80 9.45 2.28
N LEU A 194 14.80 9.60 1.42
CA LEU A 194 14.90 9.35 -0.02
C LEU A 194 15.79 10.39 -0.71
N ASP A 195 15.74 11.64 -0.26
CA ASP A 195 16.62 12.69 -0.75
C ASP A 195 18.10 12.37 -0.53
N PHE A 196 18.45 11.86 0.66
CA PHE A 196 19.82 11.42 0.94
C PHE A 196 20.21 10.18 0.14
N TYR A 197 19.29 9.25 -0.08
CA TYR A 197 19.53 8.10 -0.95
C TYR A 197 19.91 8.53 -2.37
N ASP A 198 19.16 9.45 -2.96
CA ASP A 198 19.38 9.93 -4.32
C ASP A 198 20.67 10.74 -4.46
N ALA A 199 20.97 11.60 -3.49
CA ALA A 199 22.20 12.39 -3.46
C ALA A 199 23.44 11.49 -3.42
N MET A 200 23.48 10.52 -2.49
CA MET A 200 24.61 9.60 -2.34
C MET A 200 24.73 8.62 -3.53
N ARG A 201 23.63 8.27 -4.19
CA ARG A 201 23.66 7.43 -5.39
C ARG A 201 24.28 8.17 -6.59
N SER A 202 24.06 9.47 -6.68
CA SER A 202 24.55 10.33 -7.76
C SER A 202 26.05 10.68 -7.58
N GLU A 203 26.54 10.75 -6.34
CA GLU A 203 27.98 10.93 -6.03
C GLU A 203 28.84 9.70 -6.33
N LYS A 204 28.30 8.48 -6.18
CA LYS A 204 29.01 7.21 -6.53
C LYS A 204 29.39 7.09 -8.01
N GLY A 205 28.89 7.97 -8.88
CA GLY A 205 29.27 8.05 -10.29
C GLY A 205 30.43 9.01 -10.62
N ARG A 206 30.93 9.81 -9.66
CA ARG A 206 31.88 10.90 -9.97
C ARG A 206 33.25 10.86 -9.30
N ASP A 207 33.45 10.17 -8.18
CA ASP A 207 34.81 9.94 -7.65
C ASP A 207 34.87 8.60 -6.90
N LYS A 208 35.79 7.74 -7.33
CA LYS A 208 36.24 6.57 -6.57
C LYS A 208 37.33 7.07 -5.62
N GLU A 209 36.99 7.35 -4.37
CA GLU A 209 37.87 7.13 -3.21
C GLU A 209 37.12 7.43 -1.89
N GLU A 210 36.88 6.35 -1.14
CA GLU A 210 36.61 6.25 0.31
C GLU A 210 35.73 7.29 1.02
N ILE A 211 34.42 6.99 1.21
CA ILE A 211 33.75 7.04 2.54
C ILE A 211 32.60 5.99 2.62
N ASN A 212 32.83 4.97 3.45
CA ASN A 212 31.92 4.00 4.12
C ASN A 212 31.09 2.94 3.34
N ASP A 213 31.56 1.70 3.45
CA ASP A 213 30.87 0.43 3.18
C ASP A 213 29.75 0.04 4.19
N ASP A 214 29.42 0.87 5.19
CA ASP A 214 28.56 0.49 6.33
C ASP A 214 27.19 1.23 6.40
N LEU A 215 26.71 1.77 5.29
CA LEU A 215 25.42 2.45 5.23
C LEU A 215 24.46 1.73 4.29
N THR A 216 23.49 1.02 4.86
CA THR A 216 22.43 0.32 4.12
C THR A 216 21.14 1.13 4.19
N PHE A 217 20.56 1.43 3.02
CA PHE A 217 19.25 2.06 2.93
C PHE A 217 18.15 1.00 2.80
N GLU A 218 17.08 1.15 3.58
CA GLU A 218 15.93 0.23 3.59
C GLU A 218 14.85 0.66 2.57
N ILE A 219 15.28 0.88 1.31
CA ILE A 219 14.42 1.46 0.26
C ILE A 219 13.22 0.58 -0.07
N GLU A 220 13.33 -0.74 0.09
CA GLU A 220 12.22 -1.65 -0.18
C GLU A 220 11.08 -1.49 0.85
N LEU A 221 11.40 -1.19 2.12
CA LEU A 221 10.40 -0.90 3.16
C LEU A 221 9.58 0.34 2.80
N ILE A 222 10.22 1.38 2.27
CA ILE A 222 9.55 2.59 1.81
C ILE A 222 8.70 2.32 0.56
N LYS A 223 9.18 1.49 -0.37
CA LYS A 223 8.43 1.17 -1.60
C LYS A 223 7.15 0.38 -1.34
N GLN A 224 7.06 -0.36 -0.23
CA GLN A 224 5.85 -1.12 0.14
C GLN A 224 4.90 -0.32 1.04
N VAL A 225 5.40 0.65 1.82
CA VAL A 225 4.58 1.63 2.53
C VAL A 225 4.13 2.70 1.53
N GLU A 226 3.10 2.36 0.76
CA GLU A 226 2.36 3.26 -0.14
C GLU A 226 3.25 4.27 -0.88
N VAL A 227 3.57 3.99 -2.15
CA VAL A 227 3.84 5.09 -3.06
C VAL A 227 2.56 5.92 -3.13
N ASN A 228 2.47 6.91 -2.26
CA ASN A 228 1.35 7.80 -2.14
C ASN A 228 1.58 8.98 -3.09
N ILE A 229 0.54 9.76 -3.30
CA ILE A 229 0.61 10.86 -4.26
C ILE A 229 1.48 12.01 -3.76
N ASP A 230 1.54 12.25 -2.46
CA ASP A 230 2.44 13.25 -1.89
C ASP A 230 3.91 12.94 -2.19
N TYR A 231 4.33 11.67 -2.13
CA TYR A 231 5.70 11.29 -2.51
C TYR A 231 5.99 11.62 -3.98
N ILE A 232 5.03 11.33 -4.87
CA ILE A 232 5.16 11.68 -6.29
C ILE A 232 5.22 13.19 -6.48
N LEU A 233 4.39 13.96 -5.78
CA LEU A 233 4.38 15.42 -5.83
C LEU A 233 5.69 16.02 -5.29
N ASN A 234 6.25 15.47 -4.22
CA ASN A 234 7.54 15.90 -3.68
C ASN A 234 8.69 15.62 -4.67
N LEU A 235 8.68 14.47 -5.36
CA LEU A 235 9.62 14.19 -6.44
C LEU A 235 9.50 15.21 -7.58
N ILE A 236 8.27 15.61 -7.94
CA ILE A 236 8.00 16.67 -8.91
C ILE A 236 8.59 18.00 -8.45
N GLU A 237 8.35 18.36 -7.20
CA GLU A 237 8.84 19.63 -6.65
C GLU A 237 10.36 19.70 -6.62
N LYS A 238 11.02 18.63 -6.17
CA LYS A 238 12.49 18.56 -6.12
C LYS A 238 13.10 18.66 -7.51
N PHE A 239 12.59 17.89 -8.46
CA PHE A 239 13.10 17.89 -9.83
C PHE A 239 12.88 19.24 -10.52
N ALA A 240 11.73 19.89 -10.28
CA ALA A 240 11.44 21.23 -10.80
C ALA A 240 12.44 22.28 -10.28
N LYS A 241 12.83 22.19 -8.99
CA LYS A 241 13.85 23.07 -8.39
C LYS A 241 15.25 22.83 -8.96
N GLU A 242 15.63 21.59 -9.24
CA GLU A 242 16.98 21.22 -9.66
C GLU A 242 17.25 21.41 -11.17
N HIS A 243 16.25 21.21 -12.04
CA HIS A 243 16.47 21.10 -13.50
C HIS A 243 15.65 22.08 -14.35
N GLY A 244 14.92 23.00 -13.72
CA GLY A 244 14.34 24.17 -14.37
C GLY A 244 13.12 23.89 -15.26
N VAL A 245 13.16 22.95 -16.21
CA VAL A 245 12.07 22.71 -17.20
C VAL A 245 12.08 21.31 -17.89
N GLU A 246 13.08 20.42 -17.74
CA GLU A 246 13.10 19.16 -18.54
C GLU A 246 12.11 18.07 -18.02
N ILE A 247 10.82 18.30 -18.27
CA ILE A 247 9.68 17.45 -17.87
C ILE A 247 9.80 16.01 -18.42
N GLN A 248 10.51 15.80 -19.53
CA GLN A 248 10.78 14.45 -20.06
C GLN A 248 11.62 13.60 -19.09
N GLY A 249 12.58 14.22 -18.40
CA GLY A 249 13.49 13.52 -17.48
C GLY A 249 12.78 13.05 -16.21
N ILE A 250 11.77 13.79 -15.75
CA ILE A 250 11.03 13.38 -14.56
C ILE A 250 10.06 12.24 -14.84
N LYS A 251 9.41 12.25 -16.01
CA LYS A 251 8.48 11.17 -16.40
C LYS A 251 9.16 9.81 -16.43
N THR A 252 10.38 9.73 -16.98
CA THR A 252 11.14 8.47 -17.02
C THR A 252 11.53 7.95 -15.63
N LYS A 253 11.64 8.83 -14.63
CA LYS A 253 11.87 8.45 -13.22
C LYS A 253 10.60 8.06 -12.48
N ILE A 254 9.50 8.80 -12.69
CA ILE A 254 8.23 8.61 -11.99
C ILE A 254 7.42 7.44 -12.56
N GLU A 255 7.48 7.18 -13.86
CA GLU A 255 6.69 6.13 -14.50
C GLU A 255 6.92 4.72 -13.93
N PRO A 256 8.18 4.26 -13.73
CA PRO A 256 8.43 2.98 -13.09
C PRO A 256 7.88 2.90 -11.66
N ILE A 257 7.92 4.02 -10.93
CA ILE A 257 7.44 4.11 -9.55
C ILE A 257 5.91 3.96 -9.53
N ILE A 258 5.19 4.69 -10.38
CA ILE A 258 3.73 4.58 -10.52
C ILE A 258 3.31 3.17 -10.94
N ASN A 259 3.99 2.58 -11.93
CA ASN A 259 3.67 1.24 -12.42
C ASN A 259 3.85 0.15 -11.35
N SER A 260 4.71 0.39 -10.35
CA SER A 260 4.95 -0.53 -9.24
C SER A 260 3.83 -0.55 -8.19
N SER A 261 3.09 0.57 -8.04
CA SER A 261 1.94 0.68 -7.13
C SER A 261 0.62 0.32 -7.85
N ILE A 262 -0.23 -0.49 -7.21
CA ILE A 262 -1.57 -0.79 -7.74
C ILE A 262 -2.47 0.45 -7.65
N GLU A 263 -2.35 1.21 -6.56
CA GLU A 263 -3.16 2.39 -6.26
C GLU A 263 -2.79 3.63 -7.06
N LEU A 264 -1.58 3.70 -7.60
CA LEU A 264 -1.18 4.77 -8.52
C LEU A 264 -1.41 4.38 -9.97
N ARG A 265 -1.49 3.09 -10.30
CA ARG A 265 -1.72 2.63 -11.67
C ARG A 265 -3.06 3.13 -12.24
N ASN A 266 -4.12 3.18 -11.43
CA ASN A 266 -5.42 3.73 -11.83
C ASN A 266 -5.45 5.28 -11.91
N LYS A 267 -4.40 5.94 -11.38
CA LYS A 267 -4.21 7.40 -11.38
C LYS A 267 -3.06 7.85 -12.29
N LYS A 268 -2.40 6.90 -12.98
CA LYS A 268 -1.18 7.14 -13.78
C LYS A 268 -1.37 8.24 -14.80
N ASP A 269 -2.45 8.19 -15.54
CA ASP A 269 -2.74 9.15 -16.60
C ASP A 269 -3.01 10.56 -16.04
N LEU A 270 -3.70 10.69 -14.90
CA LEU A 270 -3.86 11.97 -14.19
C LEU A 270 -2.51 12.56 -13.78
N ILE A 271 -1.64 11.73 -13.21
CA ILE A 271 -0.31 12.17 -12.77
C ILE A 271 0.56 12.56 -13.97
N MET A 272 0.54 11.77 -15.04
CA MET A 272 1.35 12.05 -16.24
C MET A 272 0.87 13.29 -17.00
N ASP A 273 -0.45 13.50 -17.09
CA ASP A 273 -1.05 14.70 -17.70
C ASP A 273 -0.83 15.93 -16.82
N PHE A 274 -0.85 15.79 -15.49
CA PHE A 274 -0.42 16.86 -14.58
C PHE A 274 1.04 17.26 -14.82
N ILE A 275 1.95 16.28 -14.89
CA ILE A 275 3.37 16.51 -15.13
C ILE A 275 3.59 17.25 -16.47
N ASP A 276 2.81 16.95 -17.50
CA ASP A 276 2.87 17.67 -18.79
C ASP A 276 2.45 19.14 -18.71
N LYS A 277 1.51 19.45 -17.81
CA LYS A 277 0.89 20.78 -17.69
C LYS A 277 1.51 21.64 -16.60
N TYR A 278 2.30 21.05 -15.72
CA TYR A 278 2.89 21.73 -14.58
C TYR A 278 3.95 22.74 -15.03
N ASN A 279 3.87 23.97 -14.47
CA ASN A 279 4.84 25.04 -14.67
C ASN A 279 5.52 25.39 -13.34
N LYS A 280 6.83 25.66 -13.37
CA LYS A 280 7.67 25.81 -12.17
C LYS A 280 7.28 26.96 -11.20
N ASP A 281 6.48 27.91 -11.67
CA ASP A 281 6.14 29.12 -10.91
C ASP A 281 4.96 28.91 -9.95
N GLN A 282 4.40 27.69 -9.94
CA GLN A 282 3.27 27.31 -9.10
C GLN A 282 3.72 26.33 -8.02
N GLU A 283 3.10 26.40 -6.85
CA GLU A 283 3.30 25.38 -5.81
C GLU A 283 2.72 24.04 -6.32
N VAL A 284 3.54 22.98 -6.36
CA VAL A 284 3.16 21.67 -6.92
C VAL A 284 1.88 21.12 -6.31
N HIS A 285 1.80 21.13 -4.98
CA HIS A 285 0.67 20.57 -4.23
C HIS A 285 -0.64 21.32 -4.51
N ALA A 286 -0.64 22.64 -4.37
CA ALA A 286 -1.81 23.46 -4.67
C ALA A 286 -2.25 23.32 -6.14
N HIS A 287 -1.32 23.38 -7.09
CA HIS A 287 -1.64 23.23 -8.51
C HIS A 287 -2.18 21.84 -8.85
N PHE A 288 -1.65 20.81 -8.20
CA PHE A 288 -2.16 19.45 -8.35
C PHE A 288 -3.60 19.33 -7.84
N GLN A 289 -3.91 19.91 -6.67
CA GLN A 289 -5.27 19.92 -6.15
C GLN A 289 -6.24 20.61 -7.12
N ASP A 290 -5.87 21.78 -7.65
CA ASP A 290 -6.69 22.50 -8.63
C ASP A 290 -6.89 21.69 -9.92
N TYR A 291 -5.82 21.09 -10.44
CA TYR A 291 -5.86 20.23 -11.61
C TYR A 291 -6.78 19.01 -11.41
N ILE A 292 -6.65 18.32 -10.27
CA ILE A 292 -7.50 17.17 -9.95
C ILE A 292 -8.95 17.62 -9.78
N HIS A 293 -9.21 18.76 -9.13
CA HIS A 293 -10.56 19.30 -9.01
C HIS A 293 -11.20 19.57 -10.38
N GLN A 294 -10.44 20.17 -11.30
CA GLN A 294 -10.89 20.41 -12.66
C GLN A 294 -11.16 19.10 -13.42
N LYS A 295 -10.22 18.13 -13.35
CA LYS A 295 -10.37 16.84 -14.03
C LYS A 295 -11.50 15.99 -13.48
N ARG A 296 -11.70 16.01 -12.16
CA ARG A 296 -12.83 15.34 -11.49
C ARG A 296 -14.17 15.89 -12.02
N GLU A 297 -14.27 17.20 -12.19
CA GLU A 297 -15.49 17.84 -12.72
C GLU A 297 -15.70 17.49 -14.20
N GLU A 298 -14.65 17.59 -15.03
CA GLU A 298 -14.68 17.26 -16.45
C GLU A 298 -15.11 15.80 -16.69
N GLU A 299 -14.46 14.84 -16.02
CA GLU A 299 -14.77 13.41 -16.16
C GLU A 299 -16.18 13.08 -15.67
N PHE A 300 -16.65 13.74 -14.60
CA PHE A 300 -18.00 13.50 -14.10
C PHE A 300 -19.08 14.02 -15.05
N GLN A 301 -18.88 15.21 -15.61
CA GLN A 301 -19.79 15.78 -16.61
C GLN A 301 -19.87 14.88 -17.85
N ASN A 302 -18.73 14.34 -18.31
CA ASN A 302 -18.73 13.35 -19.39
C ASN A 302 -19.58 12.11 -19.05
N ILE A 303 -19.50 11.59 -17.82
CA ILE A 303 -20.33 10.47 -17.37
C ILE A 303 -21.82 10.83 -17.38
N ILE A 304 -22.17 12.05 -16.96
CA ILE A 304 -23.55 12.56 -16.97
C ILE A 304 -24.07 12.63 -18.41
N GLU A 305 -23.31 13.23 -19.33
CA GLU A 305 -23.71 13.40 -20.73
C GLU A 305 -23.81 12.06 -21.49
N GLU A 306 -22.78 11.21 -21.37
CA GLU A 306 -22.72 9.92 -22.05
C GLU A 306 -23.86 8.97 -21.65
N ASN A 307 -24.31 9.06 -20.40
CA ASN A 307 -25.33 8.18 -19.84
C ASN A 307 -26.68 8.88 -19.61
N ARG A 308 -26.80 10.17 -19.99
CA ARG A 308 -28.01 11.00 -19.84
C ARG A 308 -28.56 10.94 -18.42
N LEU A 309 -27.69 11.18 -17.45
CA LEU A 309 -28.04 11.15 -16.04
C LEU A 309 -28.71 12.46 -15.63
N ASN A 310 -29.57 12.39 -14.62
CA ASN A 310 -30.07 13.59 -13.97
C ASN A 310 -28.94 14.25 -13.17
N GLU A 311 -28.49 15.41 -13.62
CA GLU A 311 -27.30 16.10 -13.11
C GLU A 311 -27.36 16.34 -11.59
N GLU A 312 -28.43 17.01 -11.10
CA GLU A 312 -28.54 17.36 -9.67
C GLU A 312 -28.48 16.13 -8.76
N LYS A 313 -29.21 15.07 -9.14
CA LYS A 313 -29.24 13.82 -8.37
C LYS A 313 -27.92 13.07 -8.45
N ALA A 314 -27.26 13.07 -9.60
CA ALA A 314 -25.95 12.46 -9.76
C ALA A 314 -24.90 13.14 -8.88
N TYR A 315 -24.86 14.48 -8.85
CA TYR A 315 -23.98 15.23 -7.95
C TYR A 315 -24.25 14.93 -6.48
N SER A 316 -25.53 14.92 -6.08
CA SER A 316 -25.93 14.58 -4.71
C SER A 316 -25.50 13.16 -4.32
N PHE A 317 -25.74 12.19 -5.20
CA PHE A 317 -25.35 10.79 -5.01
C PHE A 317 -23.83 10.64 -4.83
N MET A 318 -23.04 11.24 -5.72
CA MET A 318 -21.59 11.18 -5.64
C MET A 318 -21.02 11.97 -4.45
N GLN A 319 -21.61 13.09 -4.09
CA GLN A 319 -21.21 13.84 -2.88
C GLN A 319 -21.38 13.00 -1.62
N HIS A 320 -22.47 12.24 -1.52
CA HIS A 320 -22.64 11.30 -0.41
C HIS A 320 -21.58 10.20 -0.43
N ALA A 321 -21.24 9.65 -1.60
CA ALA A 321 -20.20 8.63 -1.70
C ALA A 321 -18.81 9.16 -1.29
N PHE A 322 -18.39 10.32 -1.80
CA PHE A 322 -17.10 10.93 -1.42
C PHE A 322 -17.03 11.33 0.06
N ARG A 323 -18.14 11.76 0.67
CA ARG A 323 -18.16 12.02 2.12
C ARG A 323 -18.13 10.76 2.96
N GLY A 324 -18.75 9.68 2.49
CA GLY A 324 -18.82 8.40 3.20
C GLY A 324 -17.60 7.51 2.99
N GLY A 325 -16.75 7.81 2.01
CA GLY A 325 -15.60 6.96 1.66
C GLY A 325 -16.00 5.65 0.96
N GLU A 326 -17.27 5.47 0.62
CA GLU A 326 -17.77 4.29 -0.08
C GLU A 326 -18.88 4.65 -1.07
N ILE A 327 -19.00 3.88 -2.16
CA ILE A 327 -20.08 4.01 -3.14
C ILE A 327 -21.02 2.81 -3.07
N ASN A 328 -22.30 3.06 -2.83
CA ASN A 328 -23.31 2.02 -2.68
C ASN A 328 -24.45 2.21 -3.69
N PHE A 329 -24.71 1.19 -4.51
CA PHE A 329 -25.75 1.18 -5.54
C PHE A 329 -27.07 0.55 -5.09
N SER A 330 -27.16 0.13 -3.83
CA SER A 330 -28.40 -0.36 -3.22
C SER A 330 -29.33 0.79 -2.84
N GLY A 331 -30.63 0.50 -2.76
CA GLY A 331 -31.66 1.50 -2.45
C GLY A 331 -32.21 2.24 -3.68
N THR A 332 -32.90 3.36 -3.44
CA THR A 332 -33.67 4.09 -4.47
C THR A 332 -32.93 5.27 -5.08
N LYS A 333 -31.96 5.86 -4.37
CA LYS A 333 -31.21 7.04 -4.82
C LYS A 333 -30.45 6.80 -6.14
N PHE A 334 -29.82 5.64 -6.29
CA PHE A 334 -29.09 5.31 -7.51
C PHE A 334 -30.02 5.17 -8.74
N PRO A 335 -31.10 4.35 -8.70
CA PRO A 335 -32.09 4.34 -9.79
C PRO A 335 -32.64 5.71 -10.18
N GLU A 336 -32.80 6.62 -9.22
CA GLU A 336 -33.35 7.96 -9.46
C GLU A 336 -32.44 8.89 -10.28
N ILE A 337 -31.15 8.58 -10.43
CA ILE A 337 -30.22 9.36 -11.27
C ILE A 337 -30.37 9.00 -12.75
N ILE A 338 -30.92 7.82 -13.07
CA ILE A 338 -31.05 7.35 -14.45
C ILE A 338 -32.39 7.87 -14.99
N GLU A 339 -32.35 8.66 -16.06
CA GLU A 339 -33.58 9.21 -16.66
C GLU A 339 -34.35 8.18 -17.48
N GLU A 340 -33.65 7.19 -18.04
CA GLU A 340 -34.26 6.07 -18.75
C GLU A 340 -35.08 5.22 -17.76
N LYS A 341 -36.37 4.99 -18.07
CA LYS A 341 -37.29 4.28 -17.19
C LYS A 341 -37.41 2.80 -17.59
N PRO A 342 -37.61 1.89 -16.61
CA PRO A 342 -37.88 0.50 -16.91
C PRO A 342 -39.15 0.35 -17.76
N SER A 343 -39.03 -0.34 -18.89
CA SER A 343 -40.17 -0.66 -19.76
C SER A 343 -41.03 -1.74 -19.12
N ARG A 344 -42.35 -1.58 -19.19
CA ARG A 344 -43.32 -2.60 -18.72
C ARG A 344 -43.49 -3.78 -19.70
N PHE A 345 -42.99 -3.63 -20.93
CA PHE A 345 -43.21 -4.59 -22.01
C PHE A 345 -41.94 -5.34 -22.42
N ASP A 346 -40.78 -4.89 -21.95
CA ASP A 346 -39.50 -5.51 -22.27
C ASP A 346 -38.95 -6.18 -21.01
N LYS A 347 -38.77 -7.50 -21.05
CA LYS A 347 -38.26 -8.27 -19.91
C LYS A 347 -36.78 -7.96 -19.72
N ASN A 348 -36.49 -6.94 -18.91
CA ASN A 348 -35.25 -6.77 -18.14
C ASN A 348 -33.88 -6.62 -18.87
N SER A 349 -33.77 -6.41 -20.20
CA SER A 349 -32.43 -6.26 -20.80
C SER A 349 -31.87 -4.84 -20.72
N ARG A 350 -32.51 -3.88 -21.41
CA ARG A 350 -31.89 -2.58 -21.69
C ARG A 350 -31.70 -1.66 -20.48
N TYR A 351 -32.74 -1.47 -19.66
CA TYR A 351 -32.61 -0.63 -18.44
C TYR A 351 -31.59 -1.21 -17.46
N GLN A 352 -31.54 -2.54 -17.36
CA GLN A 352 -30.59 -3.23 -16.49
C GLN A 352 -29.16 -3.09 -17.03
N GLU A 353 -28.95 -3.21 -18.35
CA GLU A 353 -27.67 -2.93 -19.00
C GLU A 353 -27.19 -1.50 -18.77
N VAL A 354 -28.08 -0.50 -18.91
CA VAL A 354 -27.77 0.90 -18.63
C VAL A 354 -27.42 1.08 -17.16
N LYS A 355 -28.19 0.49 -16.25
CA LYS A 355 -27.94 0.55 -14.80
C LYS A 355 -26.58 -0.04 -14.43
N GLU A 356 -26.22 -1.19 -14.99
CA GLU A 356 -24.92 -1.84 -14.78
C GLU A 356 -23.77 -1.02 -15.36
N LYS A 357 -23.94 -0.46 -16.56
CA LYS A 357 -22.96 0.43 -17.19
C LYS A 357 -22.72 1.69 -16.34
N VAL A 358 -23.78 2.34 -15.88
CA VAL A 358 -23.68 3.55 -15.05
C VAL A 358 -23.03 3.23 -13.70
N ALA A 359 -23.42 2.12 -13.05
CA ALA A 359 -22.80 1.69 -11.80
C ALA A 359 -21.29 1.46 -11.97
N ALA A 360 -20.88 0.78 -13.05
CA ALA A 360 -19.47 0.55 -13.35
C ALA A 360 -18.71 1.86 -13.60
N SER A 361 -19.28 2.80 -14.35
CA SER A 361 -18.68 4.12 -14.61
C SER A 361 -18.52 4.94 -13.34
N LEU A 362 -19.56 5.04 -12.50
CA LEU A 362 -19.52 5.78 -11.25
C LEU A 362 -18.58 5.13 -10.23
N SER A 363 -18.53 3.80 -10.17
CA SER A 363 -17.58 3.08 -9.32
C SER A 363 -16.14 3.36 -9.76
N ARG A 364 -15.83 3.28 -11.06
CA ARG A 364 -14.50 3.61 -11.58
C ARG A 364 -14.12 5.06 -11.27
N PHE A 365 -15.04 5.99 -11.47
CA PHE A 365 -14.85 7.39 -11.16
C PHE A 365 -14.59 7.64 -9.67
N PHE A 366 -15.39 7.00 -8.78
CA PHE A 366 -15.19 7.09 -7.34
C PHE A 366 -13.78 6.66 -6.92
N HIS A 367 -13.38 5.43 -7.24
CA HIS A 367 -12.07 4.88 -6.86
C HIS A 367 -10.88 5.61 -7.50
N ARG A 368 -11.11 6.34 -8.59
CA ARG A 368 -10.09 7.16 -9.25
C ARG A 368 -9.82 8.45 -8.47
N PHE A 369 -10.82 9.05 -7.84
CA PHE A 369 -10.73 10.37 -7.21
C PHE A 369 -10.91 10.40 -5.68
N CYS A 370 -11.30 9.29 -5.04
CA CYS A 370 -11.61 9.25 -3.60
C CYS A 370 -10.44 9.68 -2.71
N ASP A 371 -9.22 9.25 -3.06
CA ASP A 371 -8.01 9.55 -2.28
C ASP A 371 -7.31 10.84 -2.71
N LEU A 372 -7.86 11.51 -3.74
CA LEU A 372 -7.22 12.63 -4.43
C LEU A 372 -7.83 13.98 -4.10
N THR A 373 -9.01 14.00 -3.50
CA THR A 373 -9.82 15.21 -3.42
C THR A 373 -10.48 15.37 -2.07
N SER A 374 -10.77 16.62 -1.71
CA SER A 374 -11.58 16.89 -0.53
C SER A 374 -12.97 16.25 -0.66
N ALA A 375 -13.56 15.88 0.49
CA ALA A 375 -14.89 15.28 0.61
C ALA A 375 -16.03 16.17 0.04
N ILE A 376 -15.72 17.42 -0.35
CA ILE A 376 -16.67 18.33 -0.98
C ILE A 376 -16.65 18.09 -2.48
N PHE A 377 -17.72 17.46 -2.97
CA PHE A 377 -18.03 17.35 -4.39
C PHE A 377 -19.30 18.18 -4.69
N LYS A 378 -19.14 19.31 -5.37
CA LYS A 378 -20.23 20.21 -5.79
C LYS A 378 -19.88 20.79 -7.17
N LYS A 379 -20.90 21.07 -7.98
CA LYS A 379 -20.76 21.74 -9.28
C LYS A 379 -20.10 23.12 -9.10
N ASN A 380 -19.12 23.44 -9.94
CA ASN A 380 -18.48 24.75 -9.95
C ASN A 380 -19.49 25.83 -10.38
N GLY A 381 -19.83 26.76 -9.48
CA GLY A 381 -20.78 27.84 -9.73
C GLY A 381 -21.84 28.09 -8.64
N VAL A 382 -21.92 27.24 -7.62
CA VAL A 382 -22.77 27.52 -6.44
C VAL A 382 -22.00 28.45 -5.49
N LYS A 383 -22.48 29.70 -5.35
CA LYS A 383 -21.92 30.71 -4.44
C LYS A 383 -21.80 30.15 -3.01
N LYS A 384 -20.82 30.69 -2.28
CA LYS A 384 -20.42 30.34 -0.91
C LYS A 384 -21.46 30.61 0.18
N ASP A 385 -22.68 31.02 -0.17
CA ASP A 385 -23.71 31.40 0.78
C ASP A 385 -24.73 30.27 0.89
N GLU A 386 -25.14 29.95 2.13
CA GLU A 386 -26.02 28.84 2.54
C GLU A 386 -25.33 27.49 2.80
N VAL A 387 -24.41 27.47 3.77
CA VAL A 387 -24.47 26.43 4.82
C VAL A 387 -24.28 27.12 6.18
N ASN A 388 -25.31 27.84 6.61
CA ASN A 388 -25.60 28.02 8.03
C ASN A 388 -26.74 27.06 8.38
N GLU A 389 -26.54 26.30 9.46
CA GLU A 389 -27.55 25.66 10.32
C GLU A 389 -28.56 24.70 9.66
N LYS A 390 -28.34 23.39 9.84
CA LYS A 390 -28.94 22.63 10.96
C LYS A 390 -28.43 21.20 11.01
#